data_AF-A0A6B3FFJ7-F1
#
_entry.id   AF-A0A6B3FFJ7-F1
#
_cell.length_a   1.000
_cell.length_b   1.000
_cell.length_c   1.000
_cell.angle_alpha   90.00
_cell.angle_beta   90.00
_cell.angle_gamma   90.00
#
_symmetry.space_group_name_H-M   'P 1'
#
loop_
_entity.id
_entity.type
_entity.pdbx_description
1 polymer ?
#
loop_
_entity_poly.entity_id
_entity_poly.type
_entity_poly.pdbx_seq_one_letter_code
_entity_poly.pdbx_strand_id
1 'polypeptide(L)' 'MLADGAPYVDGLVLSHPEQRERLARACPEALGAAVLAGDPCYDRMLAARPYRDRFRRALGVRRGQRLLVLNS' A
#
# COMPACT_ATOMS: atom_id res chain seq x y z
N MET A 1 10.39 2.60 -13.89
CA MET A 1 10.43 3.77 -12.99
C MET A 1 11.06 4.99 -13.67
N LEU A 2 11.98 4.80 -14.62
CA LEU A 2 12.59 5.91 -15.34
C LEU A 2 12.18 5.93 -16.83
N ALA A 3 12.16 7.13 -17.41
CA ALA A 3 12.19 7.42 -18.84
C ALA A 3 13.37 8.38 -19.06
N ASP A 4 14.27 8.05 -20.00
CA ASP A 4 15.49 8.83 -20.28
C ASP A 4 16.37 9.11 -19.05
N GLY A 5 16.42 8.15 -18.12
CA GLY A 5 17.20 8.26 -16.89
C GLY A 5 16.55 9.10 -15.77
N ALA A 6 15.37 9.68 -16.02
CA ALA A 6 14.61 10.45 -15.04
C ALA A 6 13.31 9.73 -14.65
N PRO A 7 12.79 9.92 -13.43
CA PRO A 7 11.48 9.39 -13.05
C PRO A 7 10.39 9.85 -14.02
N TYR A 8 9.56 8.93 -14.51
CA TYR A 8 8.44 9.29 -15.38
C TYR A 8 7.23 9.83 -14.59
N VAL A 9 7.33 9.89 -13.27
CA VAL A 9 6.30 10.39 -12.35
C VAL A 9 6.83 11.58 -11.56
N ASP A 10 5.96 12.54 -11.28
CA ASP A 10 6.29 13.69 -10.41
C ASP A 10 6.38 13.30 -8.92
N GLY A 11 5.74 12.19 -8.55
CA GLY A 11 5.68 11.71 -7.17
C GLY A 11 5.53 10.20 -7.06
N LEU A 12 6.45 9.58 -6.32
CA LEU A 12 6.38 8.18 -5.89
C LEU A 12 6.08 8.15 -4.39
N VAL A 13 4.86 7.76 -4.05
CA VAL A 13 4.44 7.67 -2.64
C VAL A 13 5.04 6.43 -1.99
N LEU A 14 5.68 6.65 -0.85
CA LEU A 14 6.21 5.64 0.04
C LEU A 14 5.39 5.62 1.31
N SER A 15 5.07 4.42 1.78
CA SER A 15 4.35 4.22 3.02
C SER A 15 5.25 4.18 4.24
N HIS A 16 6.52 3.82 4.08
CA HIS A 16 7.44 3.66 5.19
C HIS A 16 8.86 4.13 4.88
N PRO A 17 9.62 4.62 5.89
CA PRO A 17 10.99 5.11 5.70
C PRO A 17 11.94 4.10 5.06
N GLU A 18 11.86 2.81 5.41
CA GLU A 18 12.78 1.79 4.87
C GLU A 18 12.60 1.58 3.36
N GLN A 19 11.43 1.94 2.80
CA GLN A 19 11.22 1.88 1.36
C GLN A 19 12.06 2.93 0.63
N ARG A 20 12.31 4.09 1.24
CA ARG A 20 13.22 5.11 0.70
C ARG A 20 14.64 4.59 0.66
N GLU A 21 15.08 3.87 1.69
CA GLU A 21 16.40 3.24 1.72
C GLU A 21 16.54 2.15 0.65
N ARG A 22 15.49 1.34 0.45
CA ARG A 22 15.45 0.35 -0.63
C ARG A 22 15.49 1.01 -2.01
N LEU A 23 14.75 2.10 -2.18
CA LEU A 23 14.76 2.90 -3.40
C LEU A 23 16.15 3.47 -3.68
N ALA A 24 16.83 3.99 -2.65
CA ALA A 24 18.19 4.49 -2.77
C ALA A 24 19.18 3.41 -3.25
N ARG A 25 18.97 2.15 -2.86
CA ARG A 25 19.81 1.03 -3.32
C ARG A 25 19.47 0.55 -4.73
N ALA A 26 18.20 0.61 -5.12
CA ALA A 26 17.72 0.02 -6.36
C ALA A 26 17.63 1.01 -7.54
N CYS A 27 17.31 2.28 -7.28
CA CYS A 27 17.15 3.35 -8.27
C CYS A 27 17.34 4.72 -7.60
N PRO A 28 18.61 5.14 -7.38
CA PRO A 28 18.92 6.44 -6.76
C PRO A 28 18.29 7.64 -7.48
N GLU A 29 18.14 7.55 -8.81
CA GLU A 29 17.60 8.61 -9.68
C GLU A 29 16.13 8.94 -9.32
N ALA A 30 15.41 7.97 -8.74
CA ALA A 30 14.03 8.13 -8.30
C ALA A 30 13.86 8.76 -6.92
N LEU A 31 14.94 8.97 -6.15
CA LEU A 31 14.85 9.55 -4.81
C LEU A 31 14.29 10.97 -4.80
N GLY A 32 14.54 11.75 -5.86
CA GLY A 32 14.02 13.12 -5.99
C GLY A 32 12.49 13.18 -6.07
N ALA A 33 11.86 12.14 -6.61
CA ALA A 33 10.40 12.04 -6.72
C ALA A 33 9.76 11.33 -5.51
N ALA A 34 10.53 10.84 -4.55
CA ALA A 34 10.00 10.03 -3.45
C ALA A 34 9.34 10.89 -2.34
N VAL A 35 8.08 10.58 -2.04
CA VAL A 35 7.29 11.27 -1.01
C VAL A 35 6.84 10.27 0.06
N LEU A 36 7.27 10.46 1.31
CA LEU A 36 6.78 9.65 2.42
C LEU A 36 5.40 10.18 2.87
N ALA A 37 4.32 9.52 2.45
CA ALA A 37 2.95 9.98 2.71
C ALA A 37 2.03 8.92 3.34
N GLY A 38 2.56 7.74 3.67
CA GLY A 38 1.78 6.63 4.23
C GLY A 38 1.15 5.73 3.16
N ASP A 39 0.15 4.94 3.55
CA ASP A 39 -0.50 3.96 2.67
C ASP A 39 -2.01 4.24 2.53
N PRO A 40 -2.49 4.70 1.35
CA PRO A 40 -3.92 4.94 1.15
C PRO A 40 -4.76 3.65 1.22
N CYS A 41 -4.18 2.46 1.06
CA CYS A 41 -4.86 1.20 1.33
C CYS A 41 -5.07 0.99 2.83
N TYR A 42 -4.08 1.34 3.66
CA TYR A 42 -4.21 1.28 5.11
C TYR A 42 -5.27 2.26 5.63
N ASP A 43 -5.29 3.48 5.12
CA ASP A 43 -6.32 4.46 5.47
C ASP A 43 -7.72 3.96 5.12
N ARG A 44 -7.89 3.37 3.94
CA ARG A 44 -9.16 2.75 3.55
C ARG A 44 -9.55 1.59 4.47
N MET A 45 -8.59 0.76 4.89
CA MET A 45 -8.89 -0.32 5.85
C MET A 45 -9.37 0.23 7.20
N LEU A 46 -8.73 1.28 7.70
CA LEU A 46 -9.14 1.94 8.95
C LEU A 46 -10.53 2.57 8.82
N ALA A 47 -10.77 3.33 7.74
CA ALA A 47 -12.06 3.96 7.46
C ALA A 47 -13.18 2.93 7.28
N ALA A 48 -12.85 1.73 6.78
CA ALA A 48 -13.82 0.69 6.48
C ALA A 48 -14.15 -0.24 7.66
N ARG A 49 -13.54 -0.03 8.84
CA ARG A 49 -13.82 -0.81 10.07
C ARG A 49 -15.32 -0.97 10.39
N PRO A 50 -16.18 0.07 10.28
CA PRO A 50 -17.61 -0.07 10.55
C PRO A 50 -18.33 -1.01 9.56
N TYR A 51 -17.79 -1.21 8.36
CA TYR A 51 -18.38 -2.05 7.32
C TYR A 51 -17.94 -3.51 7.40
N ARG A 52 -17.23 -3.92 8.45
CA ARG A 52 -16.68 -5.27 8.63
C ARG A 52 -17.71 -6.37 8.33
N ASP A 53 -18.90 -6.28 8.90
CA ASP A 53 -19.90 -7.33 8.72
C ASP A 53 -20.47 -7.38 7.30
N ARG A 54 -20.51 -6.24 6.61
CA ARG A 54 -20.88 -6.18 5.18
C ARG A 54 -19.86 -6.94 4.34
N PHE A 55 -18.57 -6.70 4.54
CA PHE A 55 -17.52 -7.41 3.79
C PHE A 55 -17.53 -8.91 4.08
N ARG A 56 -17.71 -9.30 5.34
CA ARG A 56 -17.79 -10.72 5.72
C ARG A 56 -18.96 -11.43 5.06
N ARG A 57 -20.14 -10.80 5.01
CA ARG A 57 -21.28 -11.36 4.27
C ARG A 57 -21.02 -11.46 2.78
N ALA A 58 -20.39 -10.45 2.18
CA ALA A 58 -20.02 -10.47 0.76
C ALA A 58 -19.05 -11.62 0.42
N LEU A 59 -18.18 -11.98 1.36
CA LEU A 59 -17.28 -13.14 1.26
C LEU A 59 -17.93 -14.48 1.67
N GLY A 60 -19.25 -14.52 1.88
CA GLY A 60 -19.98 -15.73 2.25
C GLY A 60 -19.75 -16.22 3.68
N VAL A 61 -19.14 -15.42 4.55
CA VAL A 61 -18.82 -15.81 5.93
C VAL A 61 -20.08 -15.76 6.79
N ARG A 62 -20.51 -16.93 7.25
CA ARG A 62 -21.72 -17.10 8.08
C ARG A 62 -21.42 -16.82 9.55
N ARG A 63 -22.48 -16.64 10.34
CA ARG A 63 -22.38 -16.46 11.80
C ARG A 63 -21.64 -17.66 12.42
N GLY A 64 -20.68 -17.40 13.29
CA GLY A 64 -19.84 -18.43 13.93
C GLY A 64 -18.62 -18.88 13.12
N GLN A 65 -18.50 -18.51 11.84
CA GLN A 65 -17.34 -18.87 11.02
C GLN A 65 -16.19 -17.86 11.19
N ARG A 66 -14.95 -18.37 11.22
CA ARG A 66 -13.74 -17.54 11.17
C ARG A 66 -13.29 -17.39 9.72
N LEU A 67 -12.88 -16.18 9.35
CA LEU A 67 -12.26 -15.90 8.05
C LEU A 67 -10.75 -15.86 8.26
N LEU A 68 -10.01 -16.69 7.54
CA LEU A 68 -8.54 -16.69 7.55
C LEU A 68 -8.07 -16.18 6.19
N VAL A 69 -7.07 -15.30 6.22
CA VAL A 69 -6.38 -14.81 5.02
C VAL A 69 -4.97 -15.36 5.07
N LEU A 70 -4.56 -16.04 4.01
CA LEU A 70 -3.19 -16.48 3.81
C LEU A 70 -2.56 -15.56 2.76
N ASN A 71 -1.36 -15.09 3.05
CA ASN A 71 -0.55 -14.30 2.14
C ASN A 71 0.88 -14.86 2.12
N SER A 72 1.60 -14.67 1.01
CA SER A 72 2.96 -15.14 0.78
C SER A 72 4.01 -14.09 1.11
#